data_AF-A0A1F2T6N7-F1
#
_entry.id   AF-A0A1F2T6N7-F1
#
_cell.length_a   1.000
_cell.length_b   1.000
_cell.length_c   1.000
_cell.angle_alpha   90.00
_cell.angle_beta   90.00
_cell.angle_gamma   90.00
#
_symmetry.space_group_name_H-M   'P 1'
#
loop_
_entity.id
_entity.type
_entity.pdbx_description
1 polymer ?
#
loop_
_entity_poly.entity_id
_entity_poly.type
_entity_poly.pdbx_seq_one_letter_code
_entity_poly.pdbx_strand_id
1 'polypeptide(L)'
;MARDQTLPDADVWIVPIGKPEGAKVLIQGPMRQQLARISPDGRWIAYVSNESGRDEVYVQPFPALDGRWQVSTAGGSEPLWAGRGGSLYYRGQGAVFAVEVRAGATFSAGVPQRLFDDVFTRKGAGHFGWDVGTDGRFLMERPGEQVRAPYLHIVQNVGAEIARRLAAGN
;
A
#
# COMPACT_ATOMS: atom_id res chain seq x y z
N MET A 1 5.08 -29.74 9.24
CA MET A 1 3.95 -28.86 8.88
C MET A 1 4.24 -28.30 7.51
N ALA A 2 3.39 -28.60 6.53
CA ALA A 2 3.63 -28.29 5.13
C ALA A 2 3.32 -26.81 4.84
N ARG A 3 4.19 -26.19 4.03
CA ARG A 3 4.06 -24.82 3.53
C ARG A 3 2.82 -24.73 2.63
N ASP A 4 1.88 -23.85 2.95
CA ASP A 4 0.81 -23.47 2.02
C ASP A 4 1.35 -22.42 1.06
N GLN A 5 1.61 -22.83 -0.18
CA GLN A 5 2.28 -22.06 -1.24
C GLN A 5 1.29 -21.36 -2.18
N THR A 6 0.39 -20.53 -1.67
CA THR A 6 -0.54 -19.80 -2.55
C THR A 6 -0.03 -18.43 -3.01
N LEU A 7 1.08 -17.93 -2.46
CA LEU A 7 1.93 -16.85 -3.02
C LEU A 7 3.38 -17.15 -2.65
N PRO A 8 4.39 -16.90 -3.52
CA PRO A 8 5.78 -16.95 -3.08
C PRO A 8 5.99 -15.95 -1.93
N ASP A 9 6.71 -16.37 -0.89
CA ASP A 9 7.18 -15.47 0.15
C ASP A 9 7.93 -14.32 -0.53
N ALA A 10 7.44 -13.09 -0.36
CA ALA A 10 8.07 -11.92 -0.96
C ALA A 10 9.10 -11.36 0.02
N ASP A 11 10.29 -11.03 -0.46
CA ASP A 11 11.33 -10.35 0.31
C ASP A 11 11.41 -8.87 -0.07
N VAL A 12 12.05 -8.06 0.77
CA VAL A 12 12.43 -6.69 0.39
C VAL A 12 13.81 -6.71 -0.22
N TRP A 13 13.91 -6.21 -1.45
CA TRP A 13 15.18 -6.08 -2.18
C TRP A 13 15.59 -4.61 -2.27
N ILE A 14 16.90 -4.37 -2.36
CA ILE A 14 17.46 -3.07 -2.72
C ILE A 14 18.24 -3.21 -4.04
N VAL A 15 18.03 -2.24 -4.92
CA VAL A 15 18.62 -2.23 -6.27
C VAL A 15 19.29 -0.89 -6.51
N PRO A 16 20.60 -0.84 -6.84
CA PRO A 16 21.25 0.39 -7.23
C PRO A 16 20.68 0.93 -8.54
N ILE A 17 20.38 2.23 -8.58
CA ILE A 17 19.86 2.89 -9.78
C ILE A 17 20.90 2.79 -10.90
N GLY A 18 20.48 2.30 -12.07
CA GLY A 18 21.34 2.14 -13.24
C GLY A 18 22.27 0.92 -13.21
N LYS A 19 22.23 0.10 -12.16
CA LYS A 19 23.01 -1.15 -12.02
C LYS A 19 22.14 -2.28 -11.45
N PRO A 20 21.13 -2.76 -12.21
CA PRO A 20 20.19 -3.78 -11.73
C PRO A 20 20.87 -5.09 -11.32
N GLU A 21 22.03 -5.41 -11.88
CA GLU A 21 22.87 -6.55 -11.49
C GLU A 21 23.39 -6.46 -10.04
N GLY A 22 23.39 -5.27 -9.44
CA GLY A 22 23.71 -5.05 -8.04
C GLY A 22 22.54 -5.28 -7.07
N ALA A 23 21.41 -5.81 -7.55
CA ALA A 23 20.27 -6.15 -6.71
C ALA A 23 20.66 -7.14 -5.61
N LYS A 24 20.28 -6.84 -4.37
CA LYS A 24 20.49 -7.72 -3.23
C LYS A 24 19.26 -7.75 -2.34
N VAL A 25 19.06 -8.90 -1.70
CA VAL A 25 18.05 -9.06 -0.64
C VAL A 25 18.44 -8.12 0.50
N LEU A 26 17.49 -7.31 0.95
CA LEU A 26 17.65 -6.38 2.06
C LEU A 26 17.01 -6.96 3.32
N ILE A 27 15.73 -7.33 3.24
CA ILE A 27 14.99 -7.95 4.35
C ILE A 27 14.43 -9.27 3.85
N GLN A 28 14.76 -10.34 4.56
CA GLN A 28 14.27 -11.70 4.33
C GLN A 28 13.79 -12.30 5.65
N GLY A 29 12.78 -13.14 5.58
CA GLY A 29 12.23 -13.82 6.73
C GLY A 29 11.50 -15.11 6.37
N PRO A 30 11.06 -15.88 7.38
CA PRO A 30 10.31 -17.11 7.15
C PRO A 30 8.89 -16.88 6.60
N MET A 31 8.47 -15.63 6.50
CA MET A 31 7.14 -15.14 6.15
C MET A 31 7.32 -13.97 5.20
N ARG A 32 6.25 -13.48 4.58
CA ARG A 32 6.29 -12.42 3.56
C ARG A 32 6.71 -11.06 4.15
N GLN A 33 7.52 -10.29 3.42
CA GLN A 33 7.83 -8.87 3.64
C GLN A 33 7.48 -8.03 2.41
N GLN A 34 6.65 -7.01 2.59
CA GLN A 34 6.16 -6.19 1.47
C GLN A 34 5.98 -4.72 1.88
N LEU A 35 5.66 -3.88 0.89
CA LEU A 35 5.28 -2.47 1.09
C LEU A 35 6.34 -1.70 1.89
N ALA A 36 7.61 -1.92 1.58
CA ALA A 36 8.70 -1.26 2.26
C ALA A 36 8.79 0.25 1.93
N ARG A 37 9.14 1.05 2.94
CA ARG A 37 9.33 2.51 2.87
C ARG A 37 10.51 2.94 3.72
N ILE A 38 11.49 3.57 3.09
CA ILE A 38 12.59 4.24 3.79
C ILE A 38 12.05 5.55 4.39
N SER A 39 12.49 5.87 5.61
CA SER A 39 12.14 7.13 6.29
C SER A 39 12.74 8.35 5.58
N PRO A 40 12.18 9.56 5.77
CA PRO A 40 12.69 10.78 5.13
C PRO A 40 14.16 11.09 5.44
N ASP A 41 14.63 10.71 6.63
CA ASP A 41 16.03 10.87 7.06
C ASP A 41 16.96 9.75 6.56
N GLY A 42 16.42 8.74 5.88
CA GLY A 42 17.18 7.60 5.36
C GLY A 42 17.72 6.65 6.42
N ARG A 43 17.27 6.73 7.67
CA ARG A 43 17.82 5.94 8.79
C ARG A 43 16.96 4.74 9.21
N TRP A 44 15.75 4.64 8.68
CA TRP A 44 14.79 3.62 9.07
C TRP A 44 14.07 3.07 7.85
N ILE A 45 13.61 1.82 7.96
CA ILE A 45 12.75 1.19 6.97
C ILE A 45 11.52 0.62 7.68
N ALA A 46 10.34 1.02 7.21
CA ALA A 46 9.07 0.43 7.59
C ALA A 46 8.66 -0.59 6.52
N TYR A 47 8.06 -1.70 6.93
CA TYR A 47 7.53 -2.72 6.00
C TYR A 47 6.40 -3.51 6.67
N VAL A 48 5.66 -4.26 5.86
CA VAL A 48 4.61 -5.15 6.34
C VAL A 48 5.14 -6.57 6.37
N SER A 49 4.89 -7.30 7.45
CA SER A 49 5.13 -8.74 7.50
C SER A 49 4.02 -9.49 8.23
N ASN A 50 3.78 -10.73 7.84
CA ASN A 50 2.83 -11.62 8.50
C ASN A 50 3.47 -12.60 9.50
N GLU A 51 4.66 -12.29 10.01
CA GLU A 51 5.39 -13.14 10.95
C GLU A 51 4.68 -13.37 12.30
N SER A 52 3.77 -12.48 12.68
CA SER A 52 2.91 -12.64 13.87
C SER A 52 1.67 -13.50 13.61
N GLY A 53 1.50 -14.03 12.39
CA GLY A 53 0.29 -14.72 11.93
C GLY A 53 -0.75 -13.78 11.28
N ARG A 54 -0.47 -12.48 11.18
CA ARG A 54 -1.25 -11.48 10.43
C ARG A 54 -0.35 -10.36 9.93
N ASP A 55 -0.75 -9.66 8.88
CA ASP A 55 -0.02 -8.49 8.39
C ASP A 55 0.09 -7.44 9.50
N GLU A 56 1.31 -7.14 9.91
CA GLU A 56 1.65 -6.07 10.85
C GLU A 56 2.75 -5.19 10.25
N VAL A 57 2.79 -3.93 10.68
CA VAL A 57 3.84 -2.97 10.33
C VAL A 57 5.01 -3.15 11.28
N TYR A 58 6.19 -3.31 10.71
CA TYR A 58 7.47 -3.38 11.41
C TYR A 58 8.38 -2.24 10.97
N VAL A 59 9.30 -1.86 11.85
CA VAL A 59 10.38 -0.91 11.56
C VAL A 59 11.73 -1.51 11.95
N GLN A 60 12.75 -1.27 11.12
CA GLN A 60 14.15 -1.60 11.40
C GLN A 60 15.09 -0.43 11.09
N PRO A 61 16.30 -0.38 11.68
CA PRO A 61 17.32 0.59 11.31
C PRO A 61 17.77 0.32 9.88
N PHE A 62 17.98 1.35 9.08
CA PHE A 62 18.48 1.24 7.72
C PHE A 62 19.79 2.04 7.58
N PRO A 63 20.83 1.47 6.94
CA PRO A 63 20.88 0.16 6.27
C PRO A 63 21.32 -1.01 7.18
N ALA A 64 21.55 -0.79 8.47
CA ALA A 64 22.14 -1.79 9.36
C ALA A 64 21.26 -3.01 9.65
N LEU A 65 19.94 -2.81 9.74
CA LEU A 65 18.92 -3.85 10.01
C LEU A 65 19.16 -4.67 11.30
N ASP A 66 19.87 -4.09 12.27
CA ASP A 66 20.32 -4.71 13.51
C ASP A 66 19.34 -4.58 14.69
N GLY A 67 18.09 -4.23 14.40
CA GLY A 67 16.99 -4.17 15.36
C GLY A 67 15.66 -4.32 14.64
N ARG A 68 14.58 -4.60 15.39
CA ARG A 68 13.23 -4.73 14.83
C ARG A 68 12.16 -4.40 15.86
N TRP A 69 11.22 -3.55 15.47
CA TRP A 69 10.10 -3.14 16.30
C TRP A 69 8.78 -3.35 15.56
N GLN A 70 7.86 -4.06 16.19
CA GLN A 70 6.49 -4.13 15.73
C GLN A 70 5.75 -2.85 16.12
N VAL A 71 5.15 -2.17 15.15
CA VAL A 71 4.49 -0.88 15.33
C VAL A 71 2.98 -1.03 15.47
N SER A 72 2.35 -1.89 14.67
CA SER A 72 0.92 -2.19 14.80
C SER A 72 0.71 -3.45 15.63
N THR A 73 -0.38 -3.52 16.40
CA THR A 73 -0.65 -4.63 17.34
C THR A 73 -1.94 -5.38 17.05
N ALA A 74 -2.71 -4.94 16.05
CA ALA A 74 -4.01 -5.50 15.71
C ALA A 74 -4.20 -5.55 14.19
N GLY A 75 -3.11 -5.71 13.44
CA GLY A 75 -3.09 -5.65 11.99
C GLY A 75 -2.74 -4.26 11.45
N GLY A 76 -1.97 -4.24 10.36
CA GLY A 76 -1.59 -3.02 9.68
C GLY A 76 -0.95 -3.28 8.32
N SER A 77 -1.16 -2.36 7.39
CA SER A 77 -0.57 -2.38 6.06
C SER A 77 -0.33 -0.96 5.51
N GLU A 78 0.33 -0.89 4.35
CA GLU A 78 0.63 0.35 3.63
C GLU A 78 1.28 1.43 4.51
N PRO A 79 2.40 1.12 5.21
CA PRO A 79 3.04 2.07 6.11
C PRO A 79 3.56 3.29 5.35
N LEU A 80 3.47 4.46 5.98
CA LEU A 80 3.89 5.73 5.38
C LEU A 80 4.45 6.67 6.45
N TRP A 81 5.69 7.14 6.24
CA TRP A 81 6.32 8.09 7.15
C TRP A 81 5.75 9.49 6.95
N ALA A 82 5.53 10.23 8.05
CA ALA A 82 5.27 11.65 7.96
C ALA A 82 6.48 12.38 7.34
N GLY A 83 6.25 13.31 6.42
CA GLY A 83 7.33 13.98 5.68
C GLY A 83 8.31 14.78 6.56
N ARG A 84 7.86 15.26 7.72
CA ARG A 84 8.72 15.95 8.72
C ARG A 84 9.31 15.00 9.78
N GLY A 85 9.11 13.69 9.65
CA GLY A 85 9.41 12.71 10.68
C GLY A 85 8.43 12.76 11.86
N GLY A 86 8.75 12.02 12.92
CA GLY A 86 8.00 12.03 14.19
C GLY A 86 6.69 11.24 14.20
N SER A 87 6.18 10.80 13.04
CA SER A 87 5.02 9.90 12.98
C SER A 87 5.15 8.88 11.84
N LEU A 88 4.58 7.70 12.08
CA LEU A 88 4.33 6.68 11.07
C LEU A 88 2.82 6.47 10.95
N TYR A 89 2.30 6.55 9.74
CA TYR A 89 0.91 6.25 9.42
C TYR A 89 0.78 4.85 8.84
N TYR A 90 -0.35 4.20 9.06
CA TYR A 90 -0.68 2.93 8.42
C TYR A 90 -2.18 2.75 8.31
N ARG A 91 -2.62 1.82 7.45
CA ARG A 91 -4.03 1.41 7.31
C ARG A 91 -4.24 0.07 7.98
N GLY A 92 -5.28 -0.09 8.78
CA GLY A 92 -5.58 -1.35 9.48
C GLY A 92 -6.98 -1.31 10.07
N GLN A 93 -7.62 -2.46 10.28
CA GLN A 93 -8.92 -2.53 10.97
C GLN A 93 -9.98 -1.52 10.47
N GLY A 94 -10.03 -1.27 9.14
CA GLY A 94 -10.98 -0.32 8.54
C GLY A 94 -10.72 1.15 8.89
N ALA A 95 -9.53 1.51 9.33
CA ALA A 95 -9.16 2.88 9.69
C ALA A 95 -7.72 3.23 9.31
N VAL A 96 -7.46 4.53 9.30
CA VAL A 96 -6.10 5.10 9.26
C VAL A 96 -5.63 5.34 10.69
N PHE A 97 -4.41 4.91 10.98
CA PHE A 97 -3.75 5.09 12.27
C PHE A 97 -2.49 5.94 12.13
N ALA A 98 -2.18 6.68 13.18
CA ALA A 98 -0.91 7.36 13.40
C ALA A 98 -0.21 6.79 14.63
N VAL A 99 1.10 6.67 14.55
CA VAL A 99 1.95 6.29 15.68
C VAL A 99 3.04 7.34 15.81
N GLU A 100 3.15 7.97 16.97
CA GLU A 100 4.32 8.81 17.27
C GLU A 100 5.55 7.92 17.31
N VAL A 101 6.60 8.29 16.59
CA VAL A 101 7.85 7.54 16.52
C VAL A 101 9.01 8.45 16.91
N ARG A 102 9.85 7.97 17.83
CA ARG A 102 11.16 8.57 18.10
C ARG A 102 12.19 7.71 17.41
N ALA A 103 12.69 8.20 16.30
CA ALA A 103 13.54 7.47 15.36
C ALA A 103 14.96 8.07 15.37
N GLY A 104 15.58 8.09 16.55
CA GLY A 104 16.86 8.77 16.82
C GLY A 104 18.06 7.82 16.87
N ALA A 105 18.85 7.83 17.95
CA ALA A 105 19.85 6.79 18.21
C ALA A 105 19.20 5.44 18.53
N THR A 106 18.00 5.49 19.12
CA THR A 106 17.13 4.34 19.39
C THR A 106 15.78 4.56 18.73
N PHE A 107 15.07 3.47 18.45
CA PHE A 107 13.68 3.52 18.00
C PHE A 107 12.73 3.31 19.18
N SER A 108 11.67 4.11 19.24
CA SER A 108 10.49 3.81 20.04
C SER A 108 9.23 4.21 19.30
N ALA A 109 8.20 3.37 19.36
CA ALA A 109 6.86 3.64 18.87
C ALA A 109 5.92 3.89 20.05
N GLY A 110 5.07 4.91 19.94
CA GLY A 110 3.96 5.14 20.86
C GLY A 110 2.80 4.18 20.62
N VAL A 111 1.68 4.43 21.30
CA VAL A 111 0.44 3.68 21.09
C VAL A 111 -0.20 4.13 19.77
N PRO A 112 -0.64 3.22 18.89
CA PRO A 112 -1.39 3.59 17.70
C PRO A 112 -2.68 4.35 18.01
N GLN A 113 -2.81 5.53 17.42
CA GLN A 113 -3.98 6.39 17.53
C GLN A 113 -4.75 6.33 16.22
N ARG A 114 -6.04 6.03 16.31
CA ARG A 114 -6.95 6.08 15.16
C ARG A 114 -7.17 7.54 14.75
N LEU A 115 -6.96 7.85 13.47
CA LEU A 115 -7.25 9.17 12.90
C LEU A 115 -8.68 9.26 12.38
N PHE A 116 -9.08 8.33 11.49
CA PHE A 116 -10.40 8.32 10.85
C PHE A 116 -10.73 6.96 10.22
N ASP A 117 -12.00 6.75 9.90
CA ASP A 117 -12.49 5.59 9.13
C ASP A 117 -11.91 5.56 7.71
N ASP A 118 -11.42 4.40 7.32
CA ASP A 118 -10.83 4.18 6.00
C ASP A 118 -11.91 3.78 4.99
N VAL A 119 -12.56 4.79 4.42
CA VAL A 119 -13.58 4.66 3.37
C VAL A 119 -13.00 4.80 1.96
N PHE A 120 -11.67 4.72 1.82
CA PHE A 120 -10.94 5.00 0.59
C PHE A 120 -10.53 3.72 -0.14
N THR A 121 -10.33 3.82 -1.45
CA THR A 121 -9.91 2.70 -2.29
C THR A 121 -8.61 2.08 -1.76
N ARG A 122 -8.60 0.75 -1.63
CA ARG A 122 -7.38 -0.03 -1.44
C ARG A 122 -6.93 -0.56 -2.78
N LYS A 123 -5.66 -0.33 -3.12
CA LYS A 123 -5.06 -1.01 -4.27
C LYS A 123 -4.74 -2.45 -3.86
N GLY A 124 -4.71 -3.36 -4.82
CA GLY A 124 -4.43 -4.78 -4.57
C GLY A 124 -3.07 -5.00 -3.89
N ALA A 125 -2.79 -6.24 -3.52
CA ALA A 125 -1.57 -6.61 -2.80
C ALA A 125 -0.31 -6.02 -3.46
N GLY A 126 0.59 -5.44 -2.65
CA GLY A 126 1.86 -4.86 -3.11
C GLY A 126 1.80 -3.41 -3.59
N HIS A 127 0.62 -2.76 -3.60
CA HIS A 127 0.49 -1.36 -3.99
C HIS A 127 0.08 -0.45 -2.82
N PHE A 128 0.54 0.79 -2.85
CA PHE A 128 0.14 1.84 -1.91
C PHE A 128 -1.03 2.61 -2.51
N GLY A 129 -2.13 2.73 -1.77
CA GLY A 129 -3.33 3.45 -2.22
C GLY A 129 -3.36 4.94 -1.82
N TRP A 130 -2.30 5.47 -1.24
CA TRP A 130 -2.28 6.77 -0.58
C TRP A 130 -0.87 7.36 -0.46
N ASP A 131 -0.83 8.68 -0.25
CA ASP A 131 0.38 9.45 0.08
C ASP A 131 0.08 10.56 1.09
N VAL A 132 1.11 11.15 1.70
CA VAL A 132 0.99 12.19 2.72
C VAL A 132 1.93 13.36 2.41
N GLY A 133 1.39 14.58 2.44
CA GLY A 133 2.16 15.80 2.29
C GLY A 133 3.05 16.09 3.50
N THR A 134 4.05 16.95 3.33
CA THR A 134 4.90 17.43 4.43
C THR A 134 4.16 18.29 5.46
N ASP A 135 2.92 18.69 5.14
CA ASP A 135 1.97 19.38 6.00
C ASP A 135 0.98 18.44 6.71
N GLY A 136 1.11 17.12 6.51
CA GLY A 136 0.26 16.11 7.14
C GLY A 136 -1.08 15.86 6.44
N ARG A 137 -1.33 16.48 5.27
CA ARG A 137 -2.54 16.18 4.49
C ARG A 137 -2.39 14.88 3.71
N PHE A 138 -3.45 14.08 3.68
CA PHE A 138 -3.48 12.81 2.95
C PHE A 138 -4.04 12.97 1.54
N LEU A 139 -3.40 12.34 0.56
CA LEU A 139 -3.93 12.11 -0.76
C LEU A 139 -4.46 10.68 -0.82
N MET A 140 -5.77 10.53 -0.98
CA MET A 140 -6.44 9.22 -1.02
C MET A 140 -7.53 9.22 -2.09
N GLU A 141 -7.66 8.10 -2.80
CA GLU A 141 -8.73 7.92 -3.78
C GLU A 141 -10.01 7.47 -3.06
N ARG A 142 -11.09 8.24 -3.19
CA ARG A 142 -12.41 7.83 -2.70
C ARG A 142 -13.16 7.13 -3.83
N PRO A 143 -13.80 5.97 -3.58
CA PRO A 143 -14.69 5.37 -4.57
C PRO A 143 -15.73 6.40 -5.01
N GLY A 144 -15.84 6.61 -6.33
CA GLY A 144 -16.92 7.42 -6.87
C GLY A 144 -18.27 6.78 -6.53
N GLU A 145 -19.32 7.59 -6.47
CA GLU A 145 -20.67 7.07 -6.62
C GLU A 145 -20.70 6.31 -7.96
N GLN A 146 -21.29 5.11 -8.00
CA GLN A 146 -21.50 4.41 -9.27
C GLN A 146 -22.41 5.27 -10.13
N VAL A 147 -21.83 6.18 -10.92
CA VAL A 147 -22.50 6.71 -12.08
C VAL A 147 -22.61 5.50 -12.99
N ARG A 148 -23.80 4.90 -13.08
CA ARG A 148 -24.09 3.90 -14.12
C ARG A 148 -23.54 4.49 -15.42
N ALA A 149 -22.49 3.89 -15.98
CA ALA A 149 -21.98 4.31 -17.26
C ALA A 149 -23.20 4.34 -18.21
N PRO A 150 -23.48 5.45 -18.91
CA PRO A 150 -24.56 5.43 -19.89
C PRO A 150 -24.25 4.28 -20.85
N TYR A 151 -25.20 3.36 -20.98
CA TYR A 151 -25.06 2.19 -21.84
C TYR A 151 -24.57 2.64 -23.22
N LEU A 152 -23.46 2.08 -23.69
CA LEU A 152 -23.04 2.25 -25.08
C LEU A 152 -23.94 1.37 -25.95
N HIS A 153 -24.96 1.95 -26.55
CA HIS A 153 -25.72 1.28 -27.60
C HIS A 153 -24.93 1.34 -28.91
N ILE A 154 -24.21 0.27 -29.24
CA ILE A 154 -23.62 0.11 -30.57
C ILE A 154 -24.71 -0.41 -31.49
N VAL A 155 -25.29 0.47 -32.31
CA VAL A 155 -26.13 0.05 -33.43
C VAL A 155 -25.22 -0.11 -34.65
N GLN A 156 -25.00 -1.34 -35.07
CA GLN A 156 -24.29 -1.64 -36.32
C GLN A 156 -25.29 -1.64 -37.48
N ASN A 157 -24.83 -1.34 -38.71
CA ASN A 157 -25.66 -1.32 -39.92
C ASN A 157 -26.82 -0.31 -39.93
N VAL A 158 -26.70 0.83 -39.23
CA VAL A 158 -27.72 1.89 -39.20
C VAL A 158 -28.15 2.33 -40.61
N GLY A 159 -27.21 2.48 -41.54
CA GLY A 159 -27.54 2.87 -42.93
C GLY A 159 -28.39 1.83 -43.66
N ALA A 160 -28.09 0.54 -43.51
CA ALA A 160 -28.85 -0.55 -44.14
C ALA A 160 -30.24 -0.71 -43.50
N GLU A 161 -30.35 -0.53 -42.18
CA GLU A 161 -31.63 -0.62 -41.46
C GLU A 161 -32.55 0.57 -41.78
N ILE A 162 -32.00 1.79 -41.92
CA ILE A 162 -32.76 2.96 -42.38
C ILE A 162 -33.26 2.74 -43.81
N ALA A 163 -32.39 2.28 -44.73
CA ALA A 163 -32.77 2.02 -46.11
C ALA A 163 -33.87 0.93 -46.21
N ARG A 164 -33.76 -0.14 -45.42
CA ARG A 164 -34.77 -1.22 -45.37
C ARG A 164 -36.12 -0.70 -44.89
N ARG A 165 -36.16 0.13 -43.85
CA ARG A 165 -37.41 0.69 -43.31
C ARG A 165 -38.06 1.72 -44.24
N LEU A 166 -37.27 2.52 -44.94
CA LEU A 166 -37.77 3.44 -45.96
C LEU A 166 -38.31 2.68 -47.19
N ALA A 167 -37.69 1.55 -47.56
CA ALA A 167 -38.16 0.71 -48.66
C ALA A 167 -39.40 -0.13 -48.31
N ALA A 168 -39.60 -0.47 -47.03
CA ALA A 168 -40.76 -1.21 -46.54
C ALA A 168 -41.98 -0.31 -46.24
N GLY A 169 -41.83 1.01 -46.35
CA GLY A 169 -42.89 2.00 -46.22
C GLY A 169 -43.38 2.50 -47.58
N ASN A 170 -44.00 1.62 -48.37
CA ASN A 170 -44.97 1.95 -49.42
C ASN A 170 -45.88 0.75 -49.68
#